data_AF-A0A4S4CAR2-F1
#
_entry.id   AF-A0A4S4CAR2-F1
#
_cell.length_a   1.000
_cell.length_b   1.000
_cell.length_c   1.000
_cell.angle_alpha   90.00
_cell.angle_beta   90.00
_cell.angle_gamma   90.00
#
_symmetry.space_group_name_H-M   'P 1'
#
loop_
_entity.id
_entity.type
_entity.pdbx_description
1 polymer ?
#
loop_
_entity_poly.entity_id
_entity_poly.type
_entity_poly.pdbx_seq_one_letter_code
_entity_poly.pdbx_strand_id
1 'polypeptide(L)'
;MTRAHLHARPLRLACAALALSVSLLACSSPSQPASTGPATQQNAEKSPSVVNRPVVAVPALDVTAGEATAAVAKFIDWAADSRLSQREEGRAAIEAARANDAVAQALVDAVFSAQKTDHSRALVALSVLGELRNPVGEQGLIRFVNLPFPAASTEPGFEGENPEQTALGTLQAKAAEGLAYMGSESGTQAVLTLVAQHPSRIVRAAAITAYLYNNPDNRQLLQRYVQKGEQAFVDRPIRDIGESGESFNAKLTAFLHLHPELAAPDPPAGEDVGKDQPDRADPGSPPGY
;
A
#
# COMPACT_ATOMS: atom_id res chain seq x y z
N MET A 1 37.49 -43.28 -0.69
CA MET A 1 36.80 -42.02 -0.37
C MET A 1 36.03 -41.59 -1.62
N THR A 2 34.74 -41.87 -1.63
CA THR A 2 33.95 -42.12 -2.85
C THR A 2 33.12 -40.90 -3.21
N ARG A 3 33.30 -40.37 -4.43
CA ARG A 3 32.58 -39.22 -4.99
C ARG A 3 31.10 -39.56 -5.20
N ALA A 4 30.21 -38.75 -4.65
CA ALA A 4 28.77 -38.81 -4.91
C ALA A 4 28.44 -38.11 -6.23
N HIS A 5 27.90 -38.86 -7.19
CA HIS A 5 27.35 -38.37 -8.45
C HIS A 5 25.92 -37.84 -8.22
N LEU A 6 25.73 -36.52 -8.40
CA LEU A 6 24.42 -35.89 -8.50
C LEU A 6 23.90 -36.05 -9.94
N HIS A 7 22.86 -36.86 -10.10
CA HIS A 7 22.13 -37.04 -11.34
C HIS A 7 21.21 -35.83 -11.60
N ALA A 8 21.52 -35.06 -12.64
CA ALA A 8 20.60 -34.11 -13.25
C ALA A 8 19.45 -34.88 -13.94
N ARG A 9 18.20 -34.52 -13.63
CA ARG A 9 17.01 -35.04 -14.32
C ARG A 9 16.59 -34.05 -15.43
N PRO A 10 16.21 -34.54 -16.62
CA PRO A 10 15.77 -33.69 -17.72
C PRO A 10 14.31 -33.25 -17.53
N LEU A 11 14.09 -31.95 -17.73
CA LEU A 11 12.79 -31.28 -17.80
C LEU A 11 12.08 -31.72 -19.09
N ARG A 12 10.94 -32.41 -18.99
CA ARG A 12 10.08 -32.73 -20.14
C ARG A 12 9.01 -31.65 -20.27
N LEU A 13 9.15 -30.79 -21.28
CA LEU A 13 8.06 -29.95 -21.80
C LEU A 13 7.02 -30.87 -22.45
N ALA A 14 5.78 -30.80 -21.99
CA ALA A 14 4.63 -31.37 -22.68
C ALA A 14 3.68 -30.20 -23.03
N CYS A 15 3.69 -29.80 -24.29
CA CYS A 15 2.70 -28.91 -24.88
C CYS A 15 1.40 -29.70 -25.09
N ALA A 16 0.35 -29.35 -24.34
CA ALA A 16 -1.02 -29.77 -24.64
C ALA A 16 -1.85 -28.53 -24.93
N ALA A 17 -2.04 -28.25 -26.23
CA ALA A 17 -2.99 -27.25 -26.70
C ALA A 17 -4.39 -27.87 -26.69
N LEU A 18 -5.25 -27.41 -25.78
CA LEU A 18 -6.68 -27.73 -25.78
C LEU A 18 -7.45 -26.49 -26.23
N ALA A 19 -7.93 -26.52 -27.48
CA ALA A 19 -8.83 -25.51 -28.01
C ALA A 19 -10.24 -25.78 -27.48
N LEU A 20 -10.73 -24.91 -26.58
CA LEU A 20 -12.12 -24.91 -26.13
C LEU A 20 -12.88 -23.78 -26.85
N SER A 21 -13.72 -24.18 -27.80
CA SER A 21 -14.64 -23.30 -28.52
C SER A 21 -15.86 -22.99 -27.64
N VAL A 22 -15.91 -21.79 -27.07
CA VAL A 22 -17.09 -21.31 -26.32
C VAL A 22 -17.93 -20.42 -27.23
N SER A 23 -19.14 -20.90 -27.54
CA SER A 23 -20.17 -20.17 -28.27
C SER A 23 -20.73 -19.03 -27.42
N LEU A 24 -20.52 -17.79 -27.83
CA LEU A 24 -21.12 -16.59 -27.26
C LEU A 24 -22.56 -16.44 -27.78
N LEU A 25 -23.54 -16.78 -26.95
CA LEU A 25 -24.93 -16.35 -27.10
C LEU A 25 -25.05 -14.91 -26.57
N ALA A 26 -25.24 -13.96 -27.48
CA ALA A 26 -25.48 -12.57 -27.17
C ALA A 26 -26.91 -12.38 -26.61
N CYS A 27 -27.05 -12.27 -25.29
CA CYS A 27 -28.25 -11.73 -24.66
C CYS A 27 -28.19 -10.20 -24.72
N SER A 28 -28.84 -9.62 -25.73
CA SER A 28 -29.13 -8.19 -25.82
C SER A 28 -30.09 -7.78 -24.71
N SER A 29 -29.56 -7.23 -23.62
CA SER A 29 -30.35 -6.57 -22.58
C SER A 29 -30.69 -5.13 -23.01
N PRO A 30 -31.90 -4.63 -22.76
CA PRO A 30 -32.27 -3.24 -23.04
C PRO A 30 -31.46 -2.30 -22.14
N SER A 31 -30.68 -1.42 -22.76
CA SER A 31 -29.89 -0.39 -22.11
C SER A 31 -30.78 0.55 -21.30
N GLN A 32 -30.60 0.58 -19.97
CA GLN A 32 -31.13 1.66 -19.14
C GLN A 32 -30.46 2.99 -19.55
N PRO A 33 -31.20 4.11 -19.63
CA PRO A 33 -30.63 5.41 -19.86
C PRO A 33 -29.68 5.76 -18.71
N ALA A 34 -28.43 6.03 -19.03
CA ALA A 34 -27.42 6.46 -18.07
C ALA A 34 -27.92 7.73 -17.35
N SER A 35 -28.04 7.65 -16.03
CA SER A 35 -28.24 8.82 -15.19
C SER A 35 -27.04 9.74 -15.38
N THR A 36 -27.27 10.88 -16.01
CA THR A 36 -26.30 11.96 -16.17
C THR A 36 -25.99 12.52 -14.79
N GLY A 37 -24.93 12.01 -14.17
CA GLY A 37 -24.32 12.68 -13.02
C GLY A 37 -23.95 14.13 -13.37
N PRO A 38 -23.75 14.99 -12.36
CA PRO A 38 -23.46 16.41 -12.58
C PRO A 38 -22.25 16.57 -13.50
N ALA A 39 -22.50 17.09 -14.71
CA ALA A 39 -21.48 17.38 -15.69
C ALA A 39 -20.65 18.58 -15.20
N THR A 40 -19.50 18.32 -14.59
CA THR A 40 -18.49 19.35 -14.35
C THR A 40 -17.85 19.71 -15.69
N GLN A 41 -18.50 20.62 -16.44
CA GLN A 41 -18.00 21.17 -17.71
C GLN A 41 -16.83 22.15 -17.55
N GLN A 42 -16.30 22.31 -16.34
CA GLN A 42 -15.14 23.17 -16.12
C GLN A 42 -13.91 22.39 -16.58
N ASN A 43 -13.39 22.73 -17.76
CA ASN A 43 -12.07 22.32 -18.20
C ASN A 43 -11.12 22.50 -17.01
N ALA A 44 -10.37 21.45 -16.66
CA ALA A 44 -9.40 21.52 -15.58
C ALA A 44 -8.39 22.64 -15.91
N GLU A 45 -8.63 23.83 -15.36
CA GLU A 45 -7.68 24.93 -15.41
C GLU A 45 -6.37 24.43 -14.84
N LYS A 46 -5.25 24.76 -15.48
CA LYS A 46 -3.90 24.36 -15.06
C LYS A 46 -3.80 24.51 -13.54
N SER A 47 -3.65 23.39 -12.84
CA SER A 47 -3.62 23.36 -11.38
C SER A 47 -2.72 24.50 -10.87
N PRO A 48 -3.24 25.46 -10.08
CA PRO A 48 -2.54 26.71 -9.77
C PRO A 48 -1.28 26.58 -8.90
N SER A 49 -0.79 25.35 -8.68
CA SER A 49 0.24 25.04 -7.69
C SER A 49 1.45 24.30 -8.26
N VAL A 50 1.84 24.56 -9.52
CA VAL A 50 3.17 24.15 -9.99
C VAL A 50 4.19 25.19 -9.50
N VAL A 51 4.53 25.13 -8.21
CA VAL A 51 5.62 25.92 -7.66
C VAL A 51 6.91 25.45 -8.32
N ASN A 52 7.52 26.32 -9.13
CA ASN A 52 8.80 26.07 -9.79
C ASN A 52 9.96 26.10 -8.76
N ARG A 53 9.98 25.12 -7.85
CA ARG A 53 11.08 24.88 -6.92
C ARG A 53 12.28 24.31 -7.71
N PRO A 54 13.52 24.78 -7.46
CA PRO A 54 14.72 24.18 -8.04
C PRO A 54 14.83 22.68 -7.73
N VAL A 55 15.32 21.90 -8.69
CA VAL A 55 15.58 20.47 -8.50
C VAL A 55 16.83 20.32 -7.64
N VAL A 56 16.68 19.68 -6.47
CA VAL A 56 17.78 19.36 -5.56
C VAL A 56 18.33 17.98 -5.89
N ALA A 57 19.66 17.86 -6.02
CA ALA A 57 20.33 16.60 -6.31
C ALA A 57 20.09 15.55 -5.22
N VAL A 58 19.99 14.28 -5.62
CA VAL A 58 19.76 13.15 -4.70
C VAL A 58 20.99 12.95 -3.81
N PRO A 59 20.84 12.94 -2.47
CA PRO A 59 21.93 12.60 -1.56
C PRO A 59 22.42 11.16 -1.81
N ALA A 60 23.73 10.97 -1.88
CA ALA A 60 24.31 9.64 -2.02
C ALA A 60 24.10 8.81 -0.74
N LEU A 61 23.72 7.55 -0.90
CA LEU A 61 23.64 6.57 0.19
C LEU A 61 24.80 5.57 0.18
N ASP A 62 25.52 5.43 -0.93
CA ASP A 62 26.76 4.63 -0.97
C ASP A 62 27.92 5.40 -0.33
N VAL A 63 27.91 5.44 1.00
CA VAL A 63 28.87 6.17 1.83
C VAL A 63 29.58 5.22 2.79
N THR A 64 30.67 5.69 3.39
CA THR A 64 31.36 4.90 4.42
C THR A 64 30.50 4.72 5.67
N ALA A 65 30.78 3.71 6.48
CA ALA A 65 30.01 3.44 7.69
C ALA A 65 29.96 4.65 8.67
N GLY A 66 31.04 5.44 8.76
CA GLY A 66 31.10 6.63 9.60
C GLY A 66 30.22 7.79 9.13
N GLU A 67 29.78 7.76 7.86
CA GLU A 67 28.98 8.82 7.24
C GLU A 67 27.50 8.44 7.10
N ALA A 68 27.17 7.16 7.32
CA ALA A 68 25.85 6.58 7.06
C ALA A 68 24.70 7.35 7.74
N THR A 69 24.82 7.68 9.04
CA THR A 69 23.77 8.41 9.77
C THR A 69 23.48 9.78 9.15
N ALA A 70 24.52 10.54 8.80
CA ALA A 70 24.36 11.86 8.20
C ALA A 70 23.81 11.79 6.77
N ALA A 71 24.25 10.80 5.99
CA ALA A 71 23.75 10.55 4.64
C ALA A 71 22.27 10.16 4.64
N VAL A 72 21.87 9.23 5.52
CA VAL A 72 20.47 8.81 5.70
C VAL A 72 19.59 9.98 6.12
N ALA A 73 20.03 10.81 7.07
CA ALA A 73 19.26 11.98 7.49
C ALA A 73 18.98 12.93 6.32
N LYS A 74 20.01 13.27 5.52
CA LYS A 74 19.88 14.10 4.32
C LYS A 74 18.98 13.46 3.26
N PHE A 75 19.11 12.15 3.07
CA PHE A 75 18.29 11.43 2.09
C PHE A 75 16.81 11.43 2.47
N ILE A 76 16.48 11.23 3.75
CA ILE A 76 15.09 11.28 4.23
C ILE A 76 14.50 12.68 4.02
N ASP A 77 15.24 13.73 4.36
CA ASP A 77 14.81 15.12 4.16
C ASP A 77 14.57 15.40 2.67
N TRP A 78 15.51 14.99 1.81
CA TRP A 78 15.36 15.10 0.37
C TRP A 78 14.15 14.31 -0.16
N ALA A 79 13.95 13.09 0.30
CA ALA A 79 12.87 12.21 -0.16
C ALA A 79 11.49 12.78 0.20
N ALA A 80 11.36 13.39 1.38
CA ALA A 80 10.12 14.06 1.81
C ALA A 80 9.77 15.27 0.94
N ASP A 81 10.77 15.95 0.38
CA ASP A 81 10.62 17.12 -0.50
C ASP A 81 10.67 16.78 -2.01
N SER A 82 10.91 15.52 -2.36
CA SER A 82 11.16 15.09 -3.73
C SER A 82 9.90 15.08 -4.60
N ARG A 83 10.10 15.16 -5.92
CA ARG A 83 9.02 15.09 -6.92
C ARG A 83 8.94 13.70 -7.56
N LEU A 84 7.78 13.39 -8.16
CA LEU A 84 7.60 12.16 -8.95
C LEU A 84 8.66 12.00 -10.06
N SER A 85 9.13 13.09 -10.66
CA SER A 85 10.19 13.04 -11.69
C SER A 85 11.54 12.56 -11.17
N GLN A 86 11.79 12.64 -9.85
CA GLN A 86 13.05 12.23 -9.21
C GLN A 86 12.99 10.82 -8.63
N ARG A 87 11.85 10.12 -8.81
CA ARG A 87 11.62 8.79 -8.24
C ARG A 87 12.71 7.80 -8.65
N GLU A 88 13.06 7.74 -9.93
CA GLU A 88 14.05 6.77 -10.43
C GLU A 88 15.47 7.10 -9.96
N GLU A 89 15.82 8.38 -9.77
CA GLU A 89 17.10 8.78 -9.19
C GLU A 89 17.20 8.35 -7.71
N GLY A 90 16.12 8.52 -6.94
CA GLY A 90 16.02 8.04 -5.57
C GLY A 90 16.13 6.52 -5.48
N ARG A 91 15.45 5.78 -6.37
CA ARG A 91 15.57 4.31 -6.44
C ARG A 91 16.97 3.86 -6.76
N ALA A 92 17.65 4.51 -7.70
CA ALA A 92 19.04 4.20 -8.03
C ALA A 92 19.99 4.42 -6.85
N ALA A 93 19.80 5.50 -6.07
CA ALA A 93 20.59 5.77 -4.87
C ALA A 93 20.37 4.72 -3.77
N ILE A 94 19.12 4.27 -3.57
CA ILE A 94 18.78 3.19 -2.62
C ILE A 94 19.42 1.87 -3.08
N GLU A 95 19.30 1.53 -4.36
CA GLU A 95 19.85 0.30 -4.92
C GLU A 95 21.38 0.23 -4.77
N ALA A 96 22.07 1.34 -5.02
CA ALA A 96 23.52 1.43 -4.83
C ALA A 96 23.95 1.14 -3.38
N ALA A 97 23.09 1.45 -2.40
CA ALA A 97 23.35 1.21 -0.98
C ALA A 97 22.86 -0.15 -0.47
N ARG A 98 22.29 -1.02 -1.32
CA ARG A 98 21.67 -2.30 -0.91
C ARG A 98 22.59 -3.17 -0.02
N ALA A 99 23.89 -3.21 -0.32
CA ALA A 99 24.88 -4.00 0.43
C ALA A 99 25.49 -3.24 1.63
N ASN A 100 25.04 -2.02 1.93
CA ASN A 100 25.59 -1.17 2.97
C ASN A 100 24.82 -1.32 4.29
N ASP A 101 25.29 -2.25 5.13
CA ASP A 101 24.68 -2.55 6.42
C ASP A 101 24.64 -1.34 7.37
N ALA A 102 25.60 -0.42 7.27
CA ALA A 102 25.62 0.79 8.09
C ALA A 102 24.49 1.76 7.72
N VAL A 103 24.16 1.87 6.43
CA VAL A 103 23.01 2.64 5.94
C VAL A 103 21.70 1.99 6.37
N ALA A 104 21.59 0.67 6.26
CA ALA A 104 20.43 -0.07 6.73
C ALA A 104 20.21 0.14 8.23
N GLN A 105 21.27 0.02 9.05
CA GLN A 105 21.19 0.27 10.49
C GLN A 105 20.82 1.73 10.80
N ALA A 106 21.41 2.70 10.10
CA ALA A 106 21.07 4.11 10.27
C ALA A 106 19.59 4.43 9.94
N LEU A 107 19.02 3.77 8.92
CA LEU A 107 17.59 3.86 8.61
C LEU A 107 16.74 3.26 9.72
N VAL A 108 17.12 2.10 10.26
CA VAL A 108 16.45 1.48 11.41
C VAL A 108 16.44 2.45 12.60
N ASP A 109 17.58 3.02 12.94
CA ASP A 109 17.70 3.95 14.07
C ASP A 109 16.84 5.21 13.84
N ALA A 110 16.80 5.73 12.60
CA ALA A 110 15.95 6.85 12.23
C ALA A 110 14.45 6.54 12.43
N VAL A 111 13.99 5.34 12.05
CA VAL A 111 12.60 4.89 12.27
C VAL A 111 12.26 4.88 13.77
N PHE A 112 13.10 4.23 14.59
CA PHE A 112 12.83 4.12 16.03
C PHE A 112 12.91 5.45 16.77
N SER A 113 13.77 6.38 16.31
CA SER A 113 13.88 7.72 16.87
C SER A 113 12.67 8.60 16.49
N ALA A 114 12.17 8.49 15.27
CA ALA A 114 11.12 9.37 14.74
C ALA A 114 9.69 8.89 15.06
N GLN A 115 9.45 7.59 15.28
CA GLN A 115 8.08 7.03 15.34
C GLN A 115 7.09 7.74 16.29
N LYS A 116 7.56 8.39 17.37
CA LYS A 116 6.71 9.07 18.35
C LYS A 116 6.59 10.58 18.14
N THR A 117 7.54 11.19 17.43
CA THR A 117 7.69 12.65 17.36
C THR A 117 7.60 13.20 15.94
N ASP A 118 7.91 12.39 14.94
CA ASP A 118 7.91 12.75 13.53
C ASP A 118 7.44 11.56 12.68
N HIS A 119 6.12 11.41 12.63
CA HIS A 119 5.46 10.29 11.95
C HIS A 119 5.77 10.26 10.44
N SER A 120 5.82 11.43 9.79
CA SER A 120 6.15 11.54 8.37
C SER A 120 7.57 11.07 8.07
N ARG A 121 8.56 11.48 8.88
CA ARG A 121 9.93 11.01 8.74
C ARG A 121 10.05 9.50 8.95
N ALA A 122 9.35 8.95 9.94
CA ALA A 122 9.31 7.51 10.18
C ALA A 122 8.74 6.72 8.98
N LEU A 123 7.66 7.21 8.36
CA LEU A 123 7.08 6.61 7.16
C LEU A 123 8.04 6.62 5.97
N VAL A 124 8.74 7.72 5.73
CA VAL A 124 9.75 7.82 4.67
C VAL A 124 10.88 6.83 4.94
N ALA A 125 11.42 6.81 6.17
CA ALA A 125 12.50 5.90 6.53
C ALA A 125 12.10 4.42 6.39
N LEU A 126 10.89 4.04 6.81
CA LEU A 126 10.34 2.69 6.60
C LEU A 126 10.21 2.32 5.11
N SER A 127 9.77 3.27 4.28
CA SER A 127 9.64 3.08 2.83
C SER A 127 11.00 2.82 2.18
N VAL A 128 12.01 3.62 2.55
CA VAL A 128 13.39 3.47 2.06
C VAL A 128 13.97 2.13 2.55
N LEU A 129 13.74 1.76 3.81
CA LEU A 129 14.23 0.51 4.38
C LEU A 129 13.66 -0.73 3.66
N GLY A 130 12.37 -0.70 3.30
CA GLY A 130 11.73 -1.75 2.50
C GLY A 130 12.31 -1.84 1.07
N GLU A 131 12.52 -0.70 0.39
CA GLU A 131 13.12 -0.65 -0.95
C GLU A 131 14.60 -1.11 -0.94
N LEU A 132 15.33 -0.84 0.15
CA LEU A 132 16.75 -1.20 0.29
C LEU A 132 17.00 -2.70 0.23
N ARG A 133 16.04 -3.54 0.66
CA ARG A 133 16.14 -5.02 0.62
C ARG A 133 17.42 -5.58 1.24
N ASN A 134 17.89 -4.96 2.33
CA ASN A 134 19.09 -5.35 3.05
C ASN A 134 18.75 -6.27 4.26
N PRO A 135 19.54 -7.32 4.55
CA PRO A 135 19.28 -8.24 5.68
C PRO A 135 19.25 -7.58 7.07
N VAL A 136 20.09 -6.58 7.34
CA VAL A 136 20.05 -5.81 8.60
C VAL A 136 18.76 -4.99 8.67
N GLY A 137 18.36 -4.40 7.55
CA GLY A 137 17.09 -3.69 7.43
C GLY A 137 15.88 -4.59 7.69
N GLU A 138 15.92 -5.83 7.20
CA GLU A 138 14.86 -6.83 7.43
C GLU A 138 14.69 -7.13 8.92
N GLN A 139 15.79 -7.37 9.63
CA GLN A 139 15.77 -7.58 11.08
C GLN A 139 15.18 -6.36 11.81
N GLY A 140 15.51 -5.16 11.36
CA GLY A 140 14.93 -3.91 11.86
C GLY A 140 13.43 -3.82 11.65
N LEU A 141 12.94 -4.17 10.45
CA LEU A 141 11.50 -4.21 10.13
C LEU A 141 10.77 -5.26 10.97
N ILE A 142 11.32 -6.47 11.11
CA ILE A 142 10.77 -7.52 11.98
C ILE A 142 10.69 -7.03 13.43
N ARG A 143 11.74 -6.38 13.93
CA ARG A 143 11.73 -5.80 15.28
C ARG A 143 10.64 -4.72 15.42
N PHE A 144 10.45 -3.90 14.40
CA PHE A 144 9.49 -2.79 14.42
C PHE A 144 8.03 -3.26 14.41
N VAL A 145 7.67 -4.24 13.56
CA VAL A 145 6.31 -4.80 13.53
C VAL A 145 5.94 -5.56 14.81
N ASN A 146 6.94 -5.98 15.60
CA ASN A 146 6.75 -6.62 16.90
C ASN A 146 6.79 -5.65 18.09
N LEU A 147 6.81 -4.34 17.85
CA LEU A 147 6.63 -3.38 18.93
C LEU A 147 5.28 -3.61 19.64
N PRO A 148 5.22 -3.48 20.97
CA PRO A 148 3.97 -3.61 21.71
C PRO A 148 2.91 -2.66 21.17
N PHE A 149 1.77 -3.22 20.76
CA PHE A 149 0.64 -2.43 20.32
C PHE A 149 -0.13 -1.91 21.54
N PRO A 150 -0.46 -0.61 21.64
CA PRO A 150 -1.23 -0.07 22.76
C PRO A 150 -2.55 -0.84 22.90
N ALA A 151 -3.01 -1.05 24.13
CA ALA A 151 -4.32 -1.66 24.38
C ALA A 151 -5.44 -0.70 23.92
N ALA A 152 -6.60 -1.27 23.57
CA ALA A 152 -7.77 -0.44 23.31
C ALA A 152 -8.08 0.40 24.56
N SER A 153 -8.47 1.66 24.36
CA SER A 153 -8.86 2.50 25.50
C SER A 153 -10.01 1.81 26.24
N THR A 154 -9.83 1.53 27.52
CA THR A 154 -10.89 0.99 28.38
C THR A 154 -11.66 2.08 29.10
N GLU A 155 -11.37 3.36 28.80
CA GLU A 155 -12.03 4.49 29.43
C GLU A 155 -13.50 4.56 28.99
N PRO A 156 -14.45 4.44 29.94
CA PRO A 156 -15.87 4.57 29.62
C PRO A 156 -16.14 5.96 29.02
N GLY A 157 -16.72 5.99 27.82
CA GLY A 157 -17.05 7.24 27.11
C GLY A 157 -15.99 7.72 26.12
N PHE A 158 -14.89 6.98 25.90
CA PHE A 158 -14.04 7.25 24.75
C PHE A 158 -14.73 6.77 23.46
N GLU A 159 -15.46 7.69 22.82
CA GLU A 159 -16.03 7.48 21.49
C GLU A 159 -15.00 7.91 20.44
N GLY A 160 -14.30 6.95 19.83
CA GLY A 160 -13.37 7.25 18.74
C GLY A 160 -12.24 6.24 18.57
N GLU A 161 -11.36 6.54 17.62
CA GLU A 161 -10.11 5.80 17.41
C GLU A 161 -9.05 6.32 18.38
N ASN A 162 -8.29 5.42 19.02
CA ASN A 162 -7.17 5.84 19.87
C ASN A 162 -6.03 6.33 18.95
N PRO A 163 -5.66 7.63 19.00
CA PRO A 163 -4.68 8.20 18.07
C PRO A 163 -3.29 7.55 18.18
N GLU A 164 -2.90 7.06 19.36
CA GLU A 164 -1.63 6.36 19.54
C GLU A 164 -1.65 4.99 18.84
N GLN A 165 -2.78 4.27 18.95
CA GLN A 165 -2.97 3.01 18.23
C GLN A 165 -2.98 3.23 16.72
N THR A 166 -3.67 4.27 16.24
CA THR A 166 -3.69 4.63 14.82
C THR A 166 -2.30 4.94 14.32
N ALA A 167 -1.58 5.83 15.02
CA ALA A 167 -0.24 6.24 14.63
C ALA A 167 0.73 5.05 14.57
N LEU A 168 0.81 4.22 15.62
CA LEU A 168 1.68 3.05 15.57
C LEU A 168 1.21 2.03 14.52
N GLY A 169 -0.10 1.83 14.40
CA GLY A 169 -0.71 0.90 13.46
C GLY A 169 -0.38 1.25 12.01
N THR A 170 -0.40 2.54 11.65
CA THR A 170 0.01 3.01 10.32
C THR A 170 1.50 2.75 10.06
N LEU A 171 2.38 2.98 11.03
CA LEU A 171 3.82 2.68 10.86
C LEU A 171 4.07 1.17 10.74
N GLN A 172 3.43 0.35 11.57
CA GLN A 172 3.57 -1.11 11.51
C GLN A 172 2.99 -1.69 10.22
N ALA A 173 1.87 -1.15 9.73
CA ALA A 173 1.32 -1.48 8.42
C ALA A 173 2.35 -1.18 7.31
N LYS A 174 3.02 -0.02 7.37
CA LYS A 174 4.06 0.32 6.39
C LYS A 174 5.28 -0.61 6.48
N ALA A 175 5.69 -1.00 7.68
CA ALA A 175 6.76 -1.96 7.86
C ALA A 175 6.40 -3.36 7.32
N ALA A 176 5.14 -3.78 7.45
CA ALA A 176 4.63 -5.04 6.88
C ALA A 176 4.69 -5.03 5.34
N GLU A 177 4.38 -3.91 4.70
CA GLU A 177 4.59 -3.74 3.25
C GLU A 177 6.06 -3.93 2.86
N GLY A 178 6.97 -3.31 3.61
CA GLY A 178 8.41 -3.47 3.42
C GLY A 178 8.85 -4.93 3.50
N LEU A 179 8.43 -5.65 4.54
CA LEU A 179 8.74 -7.08 4.72
C LEU A 179 8.22 -7.93 3.56
N ALA A 180 6.99 -7.69 3.10
CA ALA A 180 6.44 -8.41 1.95
C ALA A 180 7.25 -8.12 0.70
N TYR A 181 7.60 -6.85 0.45
CA TYR A 181 8.32 -6.41 -0.74
C TYR A 181 9.76 -6.94 -0.83
N MET A 182 10.39 -7.27 0.30
CA MET A 182 11.71 -7.91 0.32
C MET A 182 11.69 -9.31 -0.32
N GLY A 183 10.58 -10.04 -0.21
CA GLY A 183 10.43 -11.37 -0.80
C GLY A 183 11.32 -12.45 -0.20
N SER A 184 11.87 -12.22 1.00
CA SER A 184 12.61 -13.25 1.76
C SER A 184 11.66 -14.24 2.43
N GLU A 185 12.15 -15.43 2.77
CA GLU A 185 11.38 -16.44 3.49
C GLU A 185 10.99 -15.95 4.89
N SER A 186 11.92 -15.34 5.62
CA SER A 186 11.68 -14.75 6.94
C SER A 186 10.69 -13.58 6.91
N GLY A 187 10.80 -12.69 5.92
CA GLY A 187 9.86 -11.60 5.71
C GLY A 187 8.45 -12.11 5.38
N THR A 188 8.35 -13.13 4.52
CA THR A 188 7.09 -13.80 4.20
C THR A 188 6.45 -14.43 5.44
N GLN A 189 7.24 -15.14 6.26
CA GLN A 189 6.75 -15.74 7.50
C GLN A 189 6.31 -14.68 8.51
N ALA A 190 7.03 -13.56 8.62
CA ALA A 190 6.63 -12.44 9.47
C ALA A 190 5.30 -11.84 9.02
N VAL A 191 5.12 -11.60 7.71
CA VAL A 191 3.86 -11.09 7.13
C VAL A 191 2.69 -12.03 7.41
N LEU A 192 2.84 -13.35 7.21
CA LEU A 192 1.79 -14.32 7.52
C LEU A 192 1.45 -14.37 9.01
N THR A 193 2.45 -14.19 9.88
CA THR A 193 2.24 -14.08 11.33
C THR A 193 1.42 -12.84 11.66
N LEU A 194 1.72 -11.70 11.04
CA LEU A 194 0.94 -10.47 11.20
C LEU A 194 -0.52 -10.67 10.77
N VAL A 195 -0.76 -11.27 9.60
CA VAL A 195 -2.12 -11.58 9.11
C VAL A 195 -2.90 -12.39 10.14
N ALA A 196 -2.28 -13.40 10.74
CA ALA A 196 -2.97 -14.28 11.68
C ALA A 196 -3.20 -13.65 13.06
N GLN A 197 -2.23 -12.90 13.58
CA GLN A 197 -2.14 -12.65 15.03
C GLN A 197 -2.05 -11.18 15.43
N HIS A 198 -1.75 -10.26 14.51
CA HIS A 198 -1.54 -8.86 14.91
C HIS A 198 -2.83 -8.26 15.48
N PRO A 199 -2.84 -7.52 16.61
CA PRO A 199 -4.06 -7.00 17.22
C PRO A 199 -4.77 -5.94 16.36
N SER A 200 -4.01 -5.09 15.66
CA SER A 200 -4.57 -4.05 14.79
C SER A 200 -5.09 -4.60 13.46
N ARG A 201 -6.38 -4.34 13.18
CA ARG A 201 -7.03 -4.65 11.90
C ARG A 201 -6.37 -3.93 10.71
N ILE A 202 -5.88 -2.70 10.91
CA ILE A 202 -5.19 -1.92 9.86
C ILE A 202 -3.92 -2.64 9.43
N VAL A 203 -3.12 -3.12 10.39
CA VAL A 203 -1.87 -3.86 10.11
C VAL A 203 -2.17 -5.18 9.41
N ARG A 204 -3.19 -5.94 9.85
CA ARG A 204 -3.60 -7.18 9.18
C ARG A 204 -4.04 -6.94 7.74
N ALA A 205 -4.87 -5.93 7.49
CA ALA A 205 -5.33 -5.57 6.15
C ALA A 205 -4.18 -5.16 5.22
N ALA A 206 -3.21 -4.39 5.73
CA ALA A 206 -2.01 -4.02 4.99
C ALA A 206 -1.14 -5.24 4.67
N ALA A 207 -0.91 -6.12 5.65
CA ALA A 207 -0.15 -7.36 5.47
C ALA A 207 -0.80 -8.30 4.45
N ILE A 208 -2.13 -8.46 4.48
CA ILE A 208 -2.90 -9.21 3.46
C ILE A 208 -2.66 -8.63 2.07
N THR A 209 -2.82 -7.31 1.92
CA THR A 209 -2.67 -6.62 0.63
C THR A 209 -1.25 -6.76 0.10
N ALA A 210 -0.24 -6.54 0.95
CA ALA A 210 1.16 -6.62 0.57
C ALA A 210 1.59 -8.05 0.21
N TYR A 211 1.08 -9.06 0.92
CA TYR A 211 1.32 -10.46 0.57
C TYR A 211 0.76 -10.81 -0.82
N LEU A 212 -0.50 -10.43 -1.10
CA LEU A 212 -1.16 -10.70 -2.38
C LEU A 212 -0.54 -9.95 -3.55
N TYR A 213 0.01 -8.76 -3.32
CA TYR A 213 0.74 -8.01 -4.34
C TYR A 213 1.93 -8.81 -4.88
N ASN A 214 2.69 -9.48 -4.01
CA ASN A 214 3.83 -10.31 -4.42
C ASN A 214 3.46 -11.77 -4.74
N ASN A 215 2.28 -12.22 -4.32
CA ASN A 215 1.81 -13.60 -4.45
C ASN A 215 0.35 -13.68 -4.94
N PRO A 216 0.01 -13.15 -6.13
CA PRO A 216 -1.38 -13.00 -6.57
C PRO A 216 -2.16 -14.32 -6.66
N ASP A 217 -1.48 -15.42 -6.95
CA ASP A 217 -2.07 -16.76 -7.10
C ASP A 217 -2.25 -17.50 -5.76
N ASN A 218 -1.69 -17.00 -4.66
CA ASN A 218 -1.65 -17.69 -3.37
C ASN A 218 -2.81 -17.31 -2.43
N ARG A 219 -3.94 -16.84 -2.98
CA ARG A 219 -5.14 -16.46 -2.21
C ARG A 219 -5.64 -17.59 -1.30
N GLN A 220 -5.70 -18.81 -1.82
CA GLN A 220 -6.18 -19.97 -1.07
C GLN A 220 -5.27 -20.33 0.11
N LEU A 221 -3.96 -20.10 -0.01
CA LEU A 221 -3.03 -20.27 1.11
C LEU A 221 -3.28 -19.20 2.18
N LEU A 222 -3.42 -17.94 1.75
CA LEU A 222 -3.61 -16.81 2.66
C LEU A 222 -4.90 -16.93 3.49
N GLN A 223 -5.97 -17.48 2.90
CA GLN A 223 -7.24 -17.74 3.60
C GLN A 223 -7.10 -18.55 4.90
N ARG A 224 -6.02 -19.35 5.06
CA ARG A 224 -5.77 -20.13 6.28
C ARG A 224 -5.31 -19.27 7.47
N TYR A 225 -4.83 -18.06 7.20
CA TYR A 225 -4.29 -17.14 8.19
C TYR A 225 -5.26 -16.00 8.52
N VAL A 226 -6.15 -15.65 7.59
CA VAL A 226 -7.05 -14.51 7.72
C VAL A 226 -8.08 -14.75 8.83
N GLN A 227 -8.30 -13.74 9.67
CA GLN A 227 -9.26 -13.84 10.78
C GLN A 227 -10.71 -13.84 10.27
N LYS A 228 -11.61 -14.39 11.09
CA LYS A 228 -13.05 -14.37 10.79
C LYS A 228 -13.54 -12.93 10.61
N GLY A 229 -14.27 -12.68 9.52
CA GLY A 229 -14.80 -11.35 9.18
C GLY A 229 -13.82 -10.46 8.40
N GLU A 230 -12.63 -10.96 8.07
CA GLU A 230 -11.62 -10.21 7.30
C GLU A 230 -11.46 -10.70 5.86
N GLN A 231 -12.34 -11.59 5.43
CA GLN A 231 -12.31 -12.20 4.10
C GLN A 231 -12.38 -11.15 2.98
N ALA A 232 -13.12 -10.06 3.20
CA ALA A 232 -13.20 -8.93 2.28
C ALA A 232 -11.84 -8.28 1.95
N PHE A 233 -10.84 -8.37 2.83
CA PHE A 233 -9.51 -7.85 2.53
C PHE A 233 -8.75 -8.73 1.54
N VAL A 234 -9.02 -10.04 1.53
CA VAL A 234 -8.47 -10.95 0.52
C VAL A 234 -9.13 -10.67 -0.82
N ASP A 235 -10.45 -10.56 -0.85
CA ASP A 235 -11.23 -10.51 -2.09
C ASP A 235 -11.30 -9.11 -2.72
N ARG A 236 -10.76 -8.10 -2.05
CA ARG A 236 -10.74 -6.71 -2.51
C ARG A 236 -10.18 -6.60 -3.93
N PRO A 237 -10.92 -5.99 -4.88
CA PRO A 237 -10.42 -5.78 -6.23
C PRO A 237 -9.31 -4.72 -6.22
N ILE A 238 -8.25 -5.00 -6.96
CA ILE A 238 -7.16 -4.05 -7.24
C ILE A 238 -7.37 -3.52 -8.65
N ARG A 239 -7.24 -2.20 -8.81
CA ARG A 239 -7.28 -1.55 -10.10
C ARG A 239 -5.89 -1.60 -10.75
N ASP A 240 -5.81 -2.15 -11.94
CA ASP A 240 -4.54 -2.21 -12.67
C ASP A 240 -4.24 -0.88 -13.38
N ILE A 241 -2.95 -0.58 -13.59
CA ILE A 241 -2.54 0.61 -14.34
C ILE A 241 -3.05 0.47 -15.78
N GLY A 242 -3.81 1.46 -16.24
CA GLY A 242 -4.44 1.44 -17.57
C GLY A 242 -5.78 0.72 -17.63
N GLU A 243 -6.26 0.14 -16.52
CA GLU A 243 -7.59 -0.48 -16.47
C GLU A 243 -8.70 0.57 -16.66
N SER A 244 -9.65 0.25 -17.55
CA SER A 244 -10.84 1.08 -17.79
C SER A 244 -11.73 1.14 -16.55
N GLY A 245 -12.50 2.22 -16.41
CA GLY A 245 -13.48 2.33 -15.33
C GLY A 245 -14.51 1.20 -15.36
N GLU A 246 -14.95 0.79 -16.55
CA GLU A 246 -15.94 -0.27 -16.74
C GLU A 246 -15.43 -1.64 -16.25
N SER A 247 -14.20 -2.02 -16.62
CA SER A 247 -13.58 -3.27 -16.15
C SER A 247 -13.46 -3.31 -14.63
N PHE A 248 -12.98 -2.21 -14.03
CA PHE A 248 -12.85 -2.14 -12.58
C PHE A 248 -14.21 -2.17 -11.88
N ASN A 249 -15.23 -1.49 -12.42
CA ASN A 249 -16.59 -1.50 -11.87
C ASN A 249 -17.23 -2.88 -11.92
N ALA A 250 -16.94 -3.69 -12.96
CA ALA A 250 -17.39 -5.08 -13.02
C ALA A 250 -16.76 -5.93 -11.89
N LYS A 251 -15.44 -5.78 -11.63
CA LYS A 251 -14.77 -6.42 -10.49
C LYS A 251 -15.38 -5.97 -9.15
N LEU A 252 -15.63 -4.68 -8.99
CA LEU A 252 -16.25 -4.12 -7.78
C LEU A 252 -17.67 -4.64 -7.55
N THR A 253 -18.46 -4.78 -8.62
CA THR A 253 -19.82 -5.33 -8.55
C THR A 253 -19.79 -6.79 -8.08
N ALA A 254 -18.90 -7.61 -8.66
CA ALA A 254 -18.72 -8.99 -8.22
C ALA A 254 -18.28 -9.07 -6.75
N PHE A 255 -17.38 -8.17 -6.32
CA PHE A 255 -16.94 -8.08 -4.94
C PHE A 255 -18.09 -7.73 -3.97
N LEU A 256 -18.91 -6.71 -4.27
CA LEU A 256 -20.04 -6.32 -3.42
C LEU A 256 -21.13 -7.41 -3.36
N HIS A 257 -21.27 -8.21 -4.41
CA HIS A 257 -22.16 -9.37 -4.38
C HIS A 257 -21.66 -10.46 -3.41
N LEU A 258 -20.35 -10.67 -3.33
CA LEU A 258 -19.73 -11.60 -2.38
C LEU A 258 -19.70 -11.06 -0.94
N HIS A 259 -19.70 -9.74 -0.78
CA HIS A 259 -19.64 -9.03 0.50
C HIS A 259 -20.82 -8.06 0.68
N PRO A 260 -22.06 -8.58 0.80
CA PRO A 260 -23.25 -7.74 0.95
C PRO A 260 -23.21 -6.86 2.21
N GLU A 261 -22.44 -7.25 3.24
CA GLU A 261 -22.22 -6.46 4.44
C GLU A 261 -21.47 -5.13 4.20
N LEU A 262 -20.82 -5.00 3.04
CA LEU A 262 -20.10 -3.78 2.64
C LEU A 262 -20.91 -2.90 1.68
N ALA A 263 -22.07 -3.36 1.21
CA ALA A 263 -22.94 -2.56 0.36
C ALA A 263 -23.44 -1.34 1.15
N ALA A 264 -23.36 -0.16 0.52
CA ALA A 264 -23.98 1.03 1.09
C ALA A 264 -25.50 0.79 1.23
N PRO A 265 -26.13 1.23 2.33
CA PRO A 265 -27.58 1.17 2.44
C PRO A 265 -28.22 1.97 1.30
N ASP A 266 -29.38 1.54 0.85
CA ASP A 266 -30.16 2.31 -0.11
C ASP A 266 -30.39 3.73 0.45
N PRO A 267 -30.26 4.78 -0.40
CA PRO A 267 -30.58 6.12 0.04
C PRO A 267 -32.02 6.15 0.56
N PRO A 268 -32.31 6.91 1.64
CA PRO A 268 -33.65 6.99 2.17
C PRO A 268 -34.62 7.42 1.06
N ALA A 269 -35.69 6.64 0.87
CA ALA A 269 -36.69 6.92 -0.14
C ALA A 269 -37.41 8.23 0.21
N GLY A 270 -37.08 9.33 -0.48
CA GLY A 270 -37.90 10.54 -0.48
C GLY A 270 -37.34 11.80 0.16
N GLU A 271 -36.05 11.91 0.47
CA GLU A 271 -35.46 13.24 0.62
C GLU A 271 -35.21 13.82 -0.78
N ASP A 272 -36.12 14.69 -1.21
CA ASP A 272 -35.98 15.57 -2.37
C ASP A 272 -34.84 16.56 -2.02
N VAL A 273 -33.58 16.12 -2.08
CA VAL A 273 -32.35 16.91 -1.72
C VAL A 273 -32.19 18.19 -2.59
N GLY A 274 -33.13 18.48 -3.48
CA GLY A 274 -32.98 19.48 -4.54
C GLY A 274 -33.93 20.69 -4.53
N LYS A 275 -34.78 20.93 -3.52
CA LYS A 275 -35.70 22.11 -3.60
C LYS A 275 -35.48 23.23 -2.60
N ASP A 276 -34.96 22.95 -1.41
CA ASP A 276 -34.82 23.98 -0.36
C ASP A 276 -33.37 24.23 0.07
N GLN A 277 -32.38 23.70 -0.64
CA GLN A 277 -31.00 24.14 -0.42
C GLN A 277 -30.87 25.51 -1.09
N PRO A 278 -30.84 26.63 -0.33
CA PRO A 278 -30.72 27.96 -0.92
C PRO A 278 -29.50 27.94 -1.84
N ASP A 279 -29.66 28.50 -3.05
CA ASP A 279 -28.58 28.66 -4.03
C ASP A 279 -27.29 28.92 -3.26
N ARG A 280 -26.39 27.94 -3.32
CA ARG A 280 -25.13 27.97 -2.59
C ARG A 280 -24.50 29.28 -2.97
N ALA A 281 -24.50 30.24 -2.04
CA ALA A 281 -24.16 31.63 -2.32
C ALA A 281 -22.87 31.62 -3.12
N ASP A 282 -22.91 32.20 -4.32
CA ASP A 282 -21.78 32.35 -5.21
C ASP A 282 -20.59 32.81 -4.34
N PRO A 283 -19.57 31.95 -4.13
CA PRO A 283 -18.44 32.28 -3.29
C PRO A 283 -17.71 33.37 -4.04
N GLY A 284 -18.09 34.63 -3.75
CA GLY A 284 -17.74 35.79 -4.53
C GLY A 284 -16.28 35.78 -4.96
N SER A 285 -16.03 36.35 -6.15
CA SER A 285 -14.73 36.28 -6.83
C SER A 285 -13.57 36.47 -5.83
N PRO A 286 -12.57 35.58 -5.83
CA PRO A 286 -11.45 35.68 -4.90
C PRO A 286 -10.80 37.07 -5.03
N PRO A 287 -10.32 37.67 -3.92
CA PRO A 287 -9.72 38.99 -3.95
C PRO A 287 -8.53 39.00 -4.91
N GLY A 288 -8.50 40.00 -5.79
CA GLY A 288 -7.38 40.21 -6.71
C GLY A 288 -6.13 40.58 -5.93
N TYR A 289 -5.06 39.79 -6.12
CA TYR A 289 -3.70 40.11 -5.68
C TYR A 289 -2.95 40.87 -6.76
#